data_AF-X0Q9G7-F1
#
_entry.id   AF-X0Q9G7-F1
#
_cell.length_a   1.000
_cell.length_b   1.000
_cell.length_c   1.000
_cell.angle_alpha   90.00
_cell.angle_beta   90.00
_cell.angle_gamma   90.00
#
_symmetry.space_group_name_H-M   'P 1'
#
loop_
_entity.id
_entity.type
_entity.pdbx_description
1 polymer ?
#
loop_
_entity_poly.entity_id
_entity_poly.type
_entity_poly.pdbx_seq_one_letter_code
_entity_poly.pdbx_strand_id
1 'polypeptide(L)' 'MRVRRGLGHLIYAKGDAASHAVDIVGADITIYCHALDLTACPAELLASIGTLIGKIAKRNGDEHYVACR' A
#
# COMPACT_ATOMS: atom_id res chain seq x y z
N MET A 1 -5.83 -23.63 -14.07
CA MET A 1 -5.56 -23.16 -12.70
C MET A 1 -5.51 -21.64 -12.74
N ARG A 2 -6.47 -20.96 -12.11
CA ARG A 2 -6.55 -19.48 -12.13
C ARG A 2 -5.84 -18.96 -10.89
N VAL A 3 -4.60 -18.50 -11.06
CA VAL A 3 -3.85 -17.83 -9.98
C VAL A 3 -4.57 -16.51 -9.71
N ARG A 4 -4.93 -16.27 -8.44
CA ARG A 4 -5.48 -14.98 -8.01
C ARG A 4 -4.31 -14.07 -7.69
N ARG A 5 -4.27 -12.90 -8.30
CA ARG A 5 -3.29 -11.89 -7.93
C ARG A 5 -3.47 -11.51 -6.47
N GLY A 6 -2.42 -11.60 -5.66
CA GLY A 6 -2.41 -11.04 -4.32
C GLY A 6 -2.19 -9.54 -4.38
N LEU A 7 -2.72 -8.81 -3.41
CA LEU A 7 -2.47 -7.37 -3.27
C LEU A 7 -1.84 -7.07 -1.92
N GLY A 8 -0.80 -6.25 -1.94
CA GLY A 8 -0.07 -5.80 -0.76
C GLY A 8 0.10 -4.29 -0.71
N HIS A 9 0.30 -3.77 0.50
CA HIS A 9 0.63 -2.38 0.75
C HIS A 9 1.91 -2.29 1.57
N LEU A 10 2.91 -1.59 1.03
CA LEU A 10 4.17 -1.31 1.73
C LEU A 10 4.15 0.13 2.22
N ILE A 11 4.29 0.32 3.54
CA ILE A 11 4.31 1.64 4.17
C ILE A 11 5.68 1.83 4.79
N TYR A 12 6.34 2.95 4.47
CA TYR A 12 7.69 3.25 4.96
C TYR A 12 7.87 4.76 5.16
N ALA A 13 8.88 5.12 5.95
CA ALA A 13 9.30 6.50 6.10
C ALA A 13 9.86 7.02 4.78
N LYS A 14 9.38 8.18 4.31
CA LYS A 14 9.89 8.85 3.12
C LYS A 14 11.39 9.13 3.31
N GLY A 15 12.21 8.36 2.60
CA GLY A 15 13.61 8.71 2.37
C GLY A 15 13.74 9.70 1.22
N ASP A 16 14.95 9.98 0.78
CA ASP A 16 15.23 10.90 -0.34
C ASP A 16 14.81 10.35 -1.73
N ALA A 17 14.17 9.18 -1.78
CA ALA A 17 13.75 8.50 -3.00
C ALA A 17 12.23 8.63 -3.22
N ALA A 18 11.84 8.79 -4.49
CA ALA A 18 10.45 8.91 -4.91
C ALA A 18 9.63 7.63 -4.66
N SER A 19 8.32 7.78 -4.46
CA SER A 19 7.38 6.66 -4.28
C SER A 19 7.24 5.84 -5.58
N HIS A 20 7.54 4.53 -5.54
CA HIS A 20 7.43 3.63 -6.71
C HIS A 20 6.56 2.42 -6.40
N ALA A 21 5.60 2.07 -7.27
CA ALA A 21 4.91 0.78 -7.22
C ALA A 21 5.82 -0.31 -7.80
N VAL A 22 5.81 -1.50 -7.18
CA VAL A 22 6.67 -2.63 -7.59
C VAL A 22 5.80 -3.86 -7.83
N ASP A 23 5.93 -4.46 -9.00
CA ASP A 23 5.36 -5.77 -9.31
C ASP A 23 6.38 -6.87 -8.93
N ILE A 24 5.96 -7.83 -8.10
CA ILE A 24 6.81 -8.97 -7.76
C ILE A 24 6.62 -10.08 -8.80
N VAL A 25 7.63 -10.22 -9.67
CA VAL A 25 7.68 -11.27 -10.70
C VAL A 25 7.72 -12.65 -10.03
N GLY A 26 6.85 -13.56 -10.47
CA GLY A 26 6.79 -14.95 -9.99
C GLY A 26 5.87 -15.21 -8.80
N ALA A 27 5.37 -14.17 -8.13
CA ALA A 27 4.40 -14.31 -7.03
C ALA A 27 2.95 -13.93 -7.43
N ASP A 28 2.77 -13.27 -8.58
CA ASP A 28 1.49 -12.68 -9.01
C ASP A 28 0.93 -11.75 -7.91
N ILE A 29 1.79 -10.93 -7.28
CA ILE A 29 1.40 -9.96 -6.24
C ILE A 29 1.73 -8.55 -6.71
N THR A 30 0.75 -7.66 -6.62
CA THR A 30 0.95 -6.22 -6.83
C THR A 30 1.18 -5.53 -5.48
N ILE A 31 2.28 -4.78 -5.34
CA ILE A 31 2.56 -4.01 -4.13
C ILE A 31 2.44 -2.51 -4.40
N TYR A 32 1.55 -1.86 -3.65
CA TYR A 32 1.44 -0.41 -3.61
C TYR A 32 2.32 0.15 -2.50
N CYS A 33 3.24 1.03 -2.87
CA CYS A 33 4.17 1.67 -1.97
C CYS A 33 3.67 3.05 -1.54
N HIS A 34 3.69 3.30 -0.24
CA HIS A 34 3.24 4.54 0.37
C HIS A 34 4.34 5.08 1.29
N ALA A 35 4.92 6.21 0.90
CA ALA A 35 5.91 6.91 1.71
C ALA A 35 5.21 7.88 2.67
N LEU A 36 5.54 7.81 3.96
CA LEU A 36 5.09 8.75 4.99
C LEU A 36 6.20 9.73 5.34
N ASP A 37 5.91 11.03 5.25
CA ASP A 37 6.85 12.07 5.64
C ASP A 37 6.85 12.21 7.17
N LEU A 38 7.85 11.62 7.82
CA LEU A 38 8.01 11.69 9.28
C LEU A 38 8.60 13.03 9.75
N THR A 39 9.01 13.89 8.82
CA THR A 39 9.51 15.24 9.14
C THR A 39 8.39 16.26 9.24
N ALA A 40 7.21 15.95 8.70
CA ALA A 40 6.01 16.76 8.84
C ALA A 40 5.56 16.84 10.30
N CYS A 41 4.77 17.87 10.63
CA CYS A 41 4.27 17.98 12.00
C CYS A 41 3.26 16.85 12.32
N PRO A 42 3.08 16.47 13.60
CA PRO A 42 2.22 15.33 13.95
C PRO A 42 0.79 15.41 13.40
N ALA A 43 0.21 16.60 13.33
CA ALA A 43 -1.14 16.80 12.80
C ALA A 43 -1.22 16.49 11.29
N GLU A 44 -0.23 16.92 10.52
CA GLU A 44 -0.14 16.67 9.07
C GLU A 44 0.14 15.19 8.79
N LEU A 45 1.01 14.56 9.58
CA LEU A 45 1.29 13.14 9.46
C LEU A 45 0.03 12.30 9.72
N LEU A 46 -0.73 12.63 10.78
CA LEU A 46 -1.99 11.95 11.09
C LEU A 46 -3.04 12.15 9.99
N ALA A 47 -3.16 13.36 9.42
CA ALA A 47 -4.05 13.62 8.29
C ALA A 47 -3.65 12.82 7.03
N SER A 48 -2.34 12.71 6.78
CA SER A 48 -1.79 11.89 5.70
C SER A 48 -2.09 10.40 5.88
N ILE A 49 -1.96 9.88 7.11
CA ILE A 49 -2.34 8.50 7.46
C ILE A 49 -3.84 8.26 7.23
N GLY A 50 -4.70 9.20 7.64
CA GLY A 50 -6.14 9.10 7.38
C GLY A 50 -6.46 9.01 5.89
N THR A 51 -5.79 9.82 5.08
CA THR A 51 -5.90 9.78 3.61
C THR A 51 -5.40 8.45 3.04
N LEU A 52 -4.30 7.92 3.57
CA LEU A 52 -3.72 6.65 3.15
C LEU A 52 -4.68 5.48 3.42
N ILE A 53 -5.31 5.44 4.60
CA ILE A 53 -6.31 4.42 4.94
C ILE A 53 -7.47 4.42 3.93
N GLY A 54 -7.96 5.60 3.53
CA GLY A 54 -9.00 5.71 2.50
C GLY A 54 -8.57 5.13 1.15
N LYS A 55 -7.31 5.35 0.75
CA LYS A 55 -6.75 4.78 -0.50
C LYS A 55 -6.61 3.26 -0.42
N ILE A 56 -6.21 2.71 0.72
CA ILE A 56 -6.09 1.26 0.96
C ILE A 56 -7.49 0.62 0.92
N ALA A 57 -8.45 1.18 1.66
CA ALA A 57 -9.82 0.67 1.71
C ALA A 57 -10.48 0.64 0.32
N LYS A 58 -10.28 1.69 -0.48
CA LYS A 58 -10.80 1.75 -1.85
C LYS A 58 -10.23 0.63 -2.73
N ARG A 59 -8.92 0.35 -2.65
CA ARG A 59 -8.28 -0.69 -3.46
C ARG A 59 -8.63 -2.10 -2.98
N ASN A 60 -8.74 -2.30 -1.67
CA ASN A 60 -9.18 -3.59 -1.12
C ASN A 60 -10.64 -3.91 -1.45
N GLY A 61 -11.50 -2.90 -1.60
CA GLY A 61 -12.90 -3.09 -2.01
C GLY A 61 -13.06 -3.62 -3.44
N ASP A 62 -12.06 -3.43 -4.30
CA ASP A 62 -12.05 -3.93 -5.68
C ASP A 62 -11.57 -5.39 -5.76
N GLU A 63 -11.03 -5.97 -4.67
CA GLU A 63 -10.38 -7.29 -4.69
C GLU A 63 -10.96 -8.23 -3.61
N HIS A 64 -11.55 -9.34 -4.06
CA HIS A 64 -12.13 -10.37 -3.19
C HIS A 64 -11.07 -11.03 -2.28
N TYR A 65 -10.99 -10.56 -1.05
CA TYR A 65 -10.25 -11.21 0.05
C TYR A 65 -10.64 -12.69 0.18
N VAL A 66 -9.65 -13.58 0.21
CA VAL A 66 -9.79 -14.92 0.79
C VAL A 66 -8.79 -15.00 1.93
N ALA A 67 -9.29 -15.22 3.14
CA ALA A 67 -8.43 -15.59 4.27
C ALA A 67 -7.72 -16.90 3.91
N CYS A 68 -6.39 -16.85 3.78
CA CYS A 68 -5.59 -18.05 3.62
C CYS A 68 -5.58 -18.75 4.99
N ARG A 69 -6.18 -19.94 5.04
CA ARG A 69 -6.20 -20.83 6.20
C ARG A 69 -4.95 -21.71 6.21
#